data_AF-A0A8J7LR39-F1
#
_entry.id   AF-A0A8J7LR39-F1
#
_cell.length_a   1.000
_cell.length_b   1.000
_cell.length_c   1.000
_cell.angle_alpha   90.00
_cell.angle_beta   90.00
_cell.angle_gamma   90.00
#
_symmetry.space_group_name_H-M   'P 1'
#
loop_
_entity.id
_entity.type
_entity.pdbx_description
1 polymer ?
#
loop_
_entity_poly.entity_id
_entity_poly.type
_entity_poly.pdbx_seq_one_letter_code
_entity_poly.pdbx_strand_id
1 'polypeptide(L)'
;MRILRLAPLALVALTACDTGLSTYYRPGVSVSRMQTETTRCEVAALKDAPVANQVRQRPPIFYPGTQYCNSAGCYYRPGYWVDGGFYTEDVNRGLRARVLDLCMAEKGFQPVSLPACSAAVTAAAPMQATRTLPQLTSASCVIRYDDGSWQVVNPVTPIASE
;
A
#
# COMPACT_ATOMS: atom_id res chain seq x y z
N MET A 1 -14.17 12.49 -52.78
CA MET A 1 -13.56 13.68 -52.14
C MET A 1 -14.15 13.87 -50.75
N ARG A 2 -13.30 14.21 -49.75
CA ARG A 2 -13.51 14.31 -48.28
C ARG A 2 -13.29 12.97 -47.53
N ILE A 3 -12.07 12.60 -47.13
CA ILE A 3 -11.11 13.15 -46.13
C ILE A 3 -11.62 13.03 -44.68
N LEU A 4 -11.06 12.02 -43.99
CA LEU A 4 -10.58 11.92 -42.60
C LEU A 4 -11.51 12.32 -41.43
N ARG A 5 -11.61 11.46 -40.41
CA ARG A 5 -10.72 11.48 -39.22
C ARG A 5 -10.68 10.11 -38.54
N LEU A 6 -9.49 9.51 -38.49
CA LEU A 6 -9.14 8.48 -37.50
C LEU A 6 -9.18 9.12 -36.10
N ALA A 7 -9.90 8.52 -35.15
CA ALA A 7 -9.76 8.81 -33.73
C ALA A 7 -9.05 7.63 -33.06
N PRO A 8 -7.82 7.80 -32.56
CA PRO A 8 -7.00 6.72 -32.03
C PRO A 8 -7.34 6.38 -30.57
N LEU A 9 -7.24 5.07 -30.29
CA LEU A 9 -6.73 4.43 -29.07
C LEU A 9 -6.69 5.29 -27.78
N ALA A 10 -7.62 5.04 -26.86
CA ALA A 10 -7.40 5.26 -25.43
C ALA A 10 -7.16 3.90 -24.77
N LEU A 11 -5.94 3.38 -24.93
CA LEU A 11 -5.47 2.21 -24.19
C LEU A 11 -5.17 2.68 -22.76
N VAL A 12 -6.13 2.52 -21.86
CA VAL A 12 -5.95 2.81 -20.44
C VAL A 12 -5.06 1.71 -19.84
N ALA A 13 -3.75 1.96 -19.78
CA ALA A 13 -2.81 1.11 -19.07
C ALA A 13 -2.95 1.32 -17.54
N LEU A 14 -3.96 0.70 -16.95
CA LEU A 14 -4.09 0.53 -15.49
C LEU A 14 -3.25 -0.67 -15.06
N THR A 15 -1.94 -0.50 -14.91
CA THR A 15 -1.11 -1.50 -14.19
C THR A 15 -0.04 -0.82 -13.35
N ALA A 16 -0.47 -0.17 -12.27
CA ALA A 16 0.41 0.03 -11.12
C ALA A 16 -0.07 -0.91 -10.01
N CYS A 17 0.05 -2.23 -10.25
CA CYS A 17 0.16 -3.14 -9.13
C CYS A 17 1.47 -2.78 -8.45
N ASP A 18 1.41 -2.34 -7.19
CA ASP A 18 2.59 -2.16 -6.36
C ASP A 18 3.24 -3.54 -6.16
N THR A 19 4.16 -3.87 -7.07
CA THR A 19 4.93 -5.11 -7.07
C THR A 19 6.18 -5.01 -6.19
N GLY A 20 6.37 -3.87 -5.51
CA GLY A 20 7.40 -3.69 -4.51
C GLY A 20 7.17 -4.55 -3.25
N LEU A 21 8.17 -4.54 -2.37
CA LEU A 21 8.11 -5.25 -1.10
C LEU A 21 8.48 -4.29 0.03
N SER A 22 7.52 -4.02 0.91
CA SER A 22 7.77 -3.35 2.19
C SER A 22 7.87 -4.39 3.29
N THR A 23 9.01 -4.46 3.98
CA THR A 23 9.27 -5.50 5.00
C THR A 23 10.30 -5.04 6.04
N TYR A 24 10.42 -5.79 7.13
CA TYR A 24 11.49 -5.60 8.11
C TYR A 24 12.75 -6.33 7.67
N TYR A 25 13.89 -5.68 7.76
CA TYR A 25 15.13 -6.14 7.16
C TYR A 25 16.30 -6.10 8.14
N ARG A 26 17.03 -7.21 8.19
CA ARG A 26 18.32 -7.32 8.88
C ARG A 26 19.22 -8.27 8.09
N PRO A 27 20.27 -7.77 7.40
CA PRO A 27 21.10 -8.62 6.58
C PRO A 27 21.67 -9.83 7.34
N GLY A 28 21.80 -10.97 6.67
CA GLY A 28 22.38 -12.20 7.20
C GLY A 28 21.44 -13.09 8.03
N VAL A 29 20.19 -12.67 8.28
CA VAL A 29 19.19 -13.54 8.94
C VAL A 29 18.37 -14.35 7.94
N SER A 30 17.86 -15.50 8.36
CA SER A 30 16.90 -16.25 7.55
C SER A 30 15.56 -15.53 7.46
N VAL A 31 14.87 -15.65 6.33
CA VAL A 31 13.52 -15.10 6.12
C VAL A 31 12.53 -15.68 7.14
N SER A 32 12.65 -16.98 7.44
CA SER A 32 11.83 -17.63 8.47
C SER A 32 12.04 -17.02 9.86
N ARG A 33 13.29 -16.64 10.22
CA ARG A 33 13.55 -15.94 11.48
C ARG A 33 12.96 -14.54 11.48
N MET A 34 13.10 -13.79 10.38
CA MET A 34 12.46 -12.48 10.24
C MET A 34 10.94 -12.58 10.45
N GLN A 35 10.27 -13.52 9.75
CA GLN A 35 8.83 -13.73 9.88
C GLN A 35 8.42 -14.11 11.31
N THR A 36 9.16 -15.03 11.94
CA THR A 36 8.88 -15.45 13.32
C THR A 36 8.99 -14.29 14.31
N GLU A 37 10.03 -13.46 14.18
CA GLU A 37 10.22 -12.30 15.05
C GLU A 37 9.16 -11.22 14.79
N THR A 38 8.80 -10.97 13.52
CA THR A 38 7.69 -10.08 13.16
C THR A 38 6.40 -10.54 13.81
N THR A 39 6.01 -11.80 13.67
CA THR A 39 4.78 -12.34 14.30
C THR A 39 4.82 -12.25 15.82
N ARG A 40 5.97 -12.50 16.45
CA ARG A 40 6.11 -12.33 17.91
C ARG A 40 5.90 -10.88 18.32
N CYS A 41 6.48 -9.93 17.58
CA CYS A 41 6.29 -8.51 17.83
C CYS A 41 4.85 -8.05 17.57
N GLU A 42 4.17 -8.60 16.55
CA GLU A 42 2.76 -8.32 16.28
C GLU A 42 1.86 -8.76 17.45
N VAL A 43 2.10 -9.96 17.98
CA VAL A 43 1.36 -10.48 19.15
C VAL A 43 1.63 -9.63 20.39
N ALA A 44 2.89 -9.24 20.63
CA ALA A 44 3.24 -8.35 21.73
C ALA A 44 2.58 -6.97 21.58
N ALA A 45 2.67 -6.36 20.40
CA ALA A 45 2.03 -5.09 20.10
C ALA A 45 0.51 -5.15 20.26
N LEU A 46 -0.13 -6.26 19.86
CA LEU A 46 -1.55 -6.46 20.07
C LEU A 46 -1.93 -6.57 21.55
N LYS A 47 -1.06 -7.16 22.38
CA LYS A 47 -1.25 -7.23 23.83
C LYS A 47 -1.10 -5.85 24.49
N ASP A 48 -0.11 -5.07 24.07
CA ASP A 48 0.21 -3.76 24.67
C ASP A 48 -0.71 -2.63 24.16
N ALA A 49 -1.13 -2.71 22.90
CA ALA A 49 -2.05 -1.78 22.25
C ALA A 49 -3.23 -2.55 21.62
N PRO A 50 -4.16 -3.06 22.44
CA PRO A 50 -5.28 -3.88 21.97
C PRO A 50 -6.22 -3.11 21.04
N VAL A 51 -7.00 -3.86 20.25
CA VAL A 51 -8.03 -3.28 19.38
C VAL A 51 -9.03 -2.50 20.22
N ALA A 52 -9.18 -1.21 19.91
CA ALA A 52 -10.09 -0.31 20.61
C ALA A 52 -11.01 0.37 19.58
N ASN A 53 -12.03 -0.36 19.15
CA ASN A 53 -12.99 0.14 18.18
C ASN A 53 -13.90 1.21 18.80
N GLN A 54 -13.92 2.39 18.19
CA GLN A 54 -14.86 3.47 18.52
C GLN A 54 -15.76 3.74 17.32
N VAL A 55 -17.07 3.79 17.57
CA VAL A 55 -18.04 4.26 16.58
C VAL A 55 -18.08 5.78 16.64
N ARG A 56 -17.89 6.43 15.50
CA ARG A 56 -17.86 7.88 15.33
C ARG A 56 -18.89 8.28 14.28
N GLN A 57 -19.45 9.48 14.43
CA GLN A 57 -20.40 10.05 13.48
C GLN A 57 -19.68 11.05 12.59
N ARG A 58 -19.92 10.99 11.28
CA ARG A 58 -19.49 12.05 10.36
C ARG A 58 -20.40 13.26 10.50
N PRO A 59 -19.90 14.48 10.27
CA PRO A 59 -20.73 15.67 10.35
C PRO A 59 -21.90 15.56 9.34
N PRO A 60 -23.13 15.96 9.72
CA PRO A 60 -24.25 15.98 8.81
C PRO A 60 -24.07 17.10 7.77
N ILE A 61 -24.63 16.90 6.58
CA ILE A 61 -24.58 17.87 5.48
C ILE A 61 -25.96 18.50 5.32
N PHE A 62 -26.03 19.82 5.37
CA PHE A 62 -27.25 20.56 5.08
C PHE A 62 -27.37 20.84 3.58
N TYR A 63 -28.52 20.50 3.00
CA TYR A 63 -28.88 20.85 1.63
C TYR A 63 -29.89 21.99 1.66
N PRO A 64 -29.54 23.19 1.17
CA PRO A 64 -30.45 24.33 1.18
C PRO A 64 -31.65 24.09 0.26
N GLY A 65 -32.79 24.68 0.63
CA GLY A 65 -34.00 24.63 -0.17
C GLY A 65 -33.84 25.38 -1.49
N THR A 66 -34.62 24.99 -2.50
CA THR A 66 -34.62 25.64 -3.82
C THR A 66 -36.04 25.95 -4.25
N GLN A 67 -36.20 27.07 -4.95
CA GLN A 67 -37.44 27.42 -5.62
C GLN A 67 -37.41 26.86 -7.04
N TYR A 68 -38.48 26.18 -7.44
CA TYR A 68 -38.66 25.66 -8.78
C TYR A 68 -39.87 26.33 -9.43
N CYS A 69 -39.68 26.88 -10.63
CA CYS A 69 -40.73 27.54 -11.40
C CYS A 69 -40.96 26.81 -12.72
N ASN A 70 -42.23 26.59 -13.06
CA ASN A 70 -42.65 26.11 -14.38
C ASN A 70 -43.82 26.97 -14.91
N SER A 71 -44.36 26.61 -16.08
CA SER A 71 -45.47 27.35 -16.70
C SER A 71 -46.76 27.40 -15.87
N ALA A 72 -46.91 26.53 -14.87
CA ALA A 72 -48.05 26.50 -13.96
C ALA A 72 -47.84 27.32 -12.68
N GLY A 73 -46.62 27.81 -12.41
CA GLY A 73 -46.29 28.61 -11.24
C GLY A 73 -44.96 28.22 -10.59
N CYS A 74 -44.66 28.84 -9.45
CA CYS A 74 -43.47 28.55 -8.65
C CYS A 74 -43.84 27.83 -7.36
N TYR A 75 -43.06 26.84 -6.97
CA TYR A 75 -43.16 26.21 -5.66
C TYR A 75 -41.77 26.12 -5.00
N TYR A 76 -41.79 26.09 -3.68
CA TYR A 76 -40.58 26.03 -2.86
C TYR A 76 -40.37 24.63 -2.30
N ARG A 77 -39.14 24.10 -2.44
CA ARG A 77 -38.71 22.89 -1.73
C ARG A 77 -37.90 23.30 -0.50
N PRO A 78 -38.31 22.92 0.73
CA PRO A 78 -37.55 23.23 1.92
C PRO A 78 -36.20 22.52 1.91
N GLY A 79 -35.21 23.14 2.56
CA GLY A 79 -33.92 22.49 2.79
C GLY A 79 -34.04 21.33 3.79
N TYR A 80 -33.08 20.43 3.76
CA TYR A 80 -33.07 19.25 4.62
C TYR A 80 -31.65 18.87 5.03
N TRP A 81 -31.55 18.13 6.14
CA TRP A 81 -30.30 17.56 6.62
C TRP A 81 -30.15 16.13 6.10
N VAL A 82 -28.93 15.78 5.69
CA VAL A 82 -28.53 14.40 5.42
C VAL A 82 -27.52 13.99 6.49
N ASP A 83 -27.78 12.86 7.14
CA ASP A 83 -26.87 12.30 8.12
C ASP A 83 -25.52 11.95 7.47
N GLY A 84 -24.43 12.22 8.18
CA GLY A 84 -23.10 11.90 7.69
C GLY A 84 -22.78 10.41 7.70
N GLY A 85 -23.58 9.60 8.38
CA GLY A 85 -23.32 8.19 8.65
C GLY A 85 -22.35 7.98 9.80
N PHE A 86 -22.24 6.72 10.20
CA PHE A 86 -21.32 6.26 11.25
C PHE A 86 -20.14 5.50 10.64
N TYR A 87 -18.99 5.56 11.30
CA TYR A 87 -17.82 4.75 10.97
C TYR A 87 -17.16 4.22 12.24
N THR A 88 -16.53 3.05 12.13
CA THR A 88 -15.77 2.44 13.22
C THR A 88 -14.29 2.64 12.97
N GLU A 89 -13.57 3.11 13.98
CA GLU A 89 -12.14 3.31 13.93
C GLU A 89 -11.46 2.64 15.12
N ASP A 90 -10.40 1.86 14.86
CA ASP A 90 -9.52 1.32 15.90
C ASP A 90 -8.54 2.42 16.32
N VAL A 91 -8.83 3.09 17.44
CA VAL A 91 -8.04 4.25 17.89
C VAL A 91 -6.62 3.89 18.31
N ASN A 92 -6.37 2.61 18.59
CA ASN A 92 -5.05 2.12 18.98
C ASN A 92 -4.22 1.64 17.78
N ARG A 93 -4.78 1.57 16.56
CA ARG A 93 -4.07 1.06 15.38
C ARG A 93 -2.72 1.73 15.15
N GLY A 94 -2.67 3.07 15.26
CA GLY A 94 -1.43 3.83 15.08
C GLY A 94 -0.40 3.58 16.18
N LEU A 95 -0.85 3.45 17.44
CA LEU A 95 0.04 3.10 18.55
C LEU A 95 0.60 1.69 18.39
N ARG A 96 -0.26 0.72 18.04
CA ARG A 96 0.13 -0.68 17.80
C ARG A 96 1.20 -0.80 16.72
N ALA A 97 1.05 -0.07 15.62
CA ALA A 97 2.07 -0.05 14.55
C ALA A 97 3.42 0.46 15.09
N ARG A 98 3.43 1.54 15.89
CA ARG A 98 4.68 2.05 16.49
C ARG A 98 5.31 1.07 17.48
N VAL A 99 4.51 0.37 18.30
CA VAL A 99 5.02 -0.65 19.23
C VAL A 99 5.63 -1.83 18.48
N LEU A 100 5.00 -2.26 17.38
CA LEU A 100 5.57 -3.26 16.46
C LEU A 100 6.92 -2.78 15.90
N ASP A 101 6.99 -1.56 15.39
CA ASP A 101 8.24 -0.97 14.86
C ASP A 101 9.35 -0.91 15.91
N LEU A 102 9.02 -0.50 17.14
CA LEU A 102 9.96 -0.47 18.26
C LEU A 102 10.49 -1.87 18.60
N CYS A 103 9.61 -2.86 18.71
CA CYS A 103 9.99 -4.25 18.98
C CYS A 103 10.93 -4.81 17.89
N MET A 104 10.65 -4.49 16.62
CA MET A 104 11.50 -4.91 15.51
C MET A 104 12.85 -4.18 15.52
N ALA A 105 12.87 -2.88 15.83
CA ALA A 105 14.08 -2.08 15.96
C ALA A 105 15.00 -2.58 17.10
N GLU A 106 14.44 -2.95 18.25
CA GLU A 106 15.19 -3.57 19.36
C GLU A 106 15.84 -4.90 18.96
N LYS A 107 15.20 -5.64 18.06
CA LYS A 107 15.75 -6.85 17.46
C LYS A 107 16.72 -6.55 16.31
N GLY A 108 17.03 -5.29 16.03
CA GLY A 108 17.98 -4.86 15.00
C GLY A 108 17.44 -4.98 13.57
N PHE A 109 16.13 -5.07 13.39
CA PHE A 109 15.50 -4.95 12.08
C PHE A 109 15.17 -3.49 11.78
N GLN A 110 15.20 -3.13 10.49
CA GLN A 110 14.80 -1.82 9.99
C GLN A 110 13.71 -1.98 8.93
N PRO A 111 12.68 -1.13 8.89
CA PRO A 111 11.72 -1.15 7.80
C PRO A 111 12.40 -0.72 6.50
N VAL A 112 12.22 -1.49 5.44
CA VAL A 112 12.70 -1.16 4.09
C VAL A 112 11.58 -1.32 3.08
N SER A 113 11.63 -0.52 2.02
CA SER A 113 10.77 -0.66 0.86
C SER A 113 11.65 -0.90 -0.36
N LEU A 114 11.53 -2.09 -0.95
CA LEU A 114 12.28 -2.49 -2.13
C LEU A 114 11.40 -2.31 -3.38
N PRO A 115 11.89 -1.62 -4.41
CA PRO A 115 11.17 -1.54 -5.67
C PRO A 115 11.17 -2.89 -6.38
N ALA A 116 10.17 -3.10 -7.23
CA ALA A 116 10.14 -4.26 -8.11
C ALA A 116 11.30 -4.25 -9.10
N CYS A 117 11.84 -5.43 -9.41
CA CYS A 117 12.85 -5.56 -10.46
C CYS A 117 12.29 -5.26 -11.85
N SER A 118 13.13 -4.67 -12.71
CA SER A 118 12.78 -4.44 -14.12
C SER A 118 12.59 -5.78 -14.84
N ALA A 119 11.82 -5.78 -15.93
CA ALA A 119 11.57 -6.99 -16.72
C ALA A 119 12.86 -7.69 -17.20
N ALA A 120 13.89 -6.91 -17.54
CA ALA A 120 15.19 -7.44 -17.93
C ALA A 120 15.91 -8.18 -16.78
N VAL A 121 15.88 -7.62 -15.56
CA VAL A 121 16.47 -8.26 -14.37
C VAL A 121 15.67 -9.52 -14.01
N THR A 122 14.34 -9.44 -14.04
CA THR A 122 13.46 -10.59 -13.76
C THR A 122 13.67 -11.74 -14.74
N ALA A 123 13.85 -11.46 -16.03
CA ALA A 123 14.09 -12.48 -17.04
C ALA A 123 15.49 -13.12 -16.95
N ALA A 124 16.48 -12.37 -16.47
CA ALA A 124 17.85 -12.85 -16.32
C ALA A 124 18.11 -13.58 -14.99
N ALA A 125 17.35 -13.26 -13.94
CA ALA A 125 17.53 -13.84 -12.62
C ALA A 125 17.02 -15.30 -12.57
N PRO A 126 17.79 -16.23 -11.98
CA PRO A 126 17.30 -17.59 -11.76
C PRO A 126 16.17 -17.57 -10.72
N MET A 127 15.12 -18.34 -10.98
CA MET A 127 13.96 -18.41 -10.10
C MET A 127 14.32 -19.07 -8.75
N GLN A 128 14.50 -18.26 -7.71
CA GLN A 128 14.92 -18.73 -6.39
C GLN A 128 14.37 -17.83 -5.27
N ALA A 129 13.59 -18.40 -4.36
CA ALA A 129 13.13 -17.66 -3.18
C ALA A 129 14.30 -17.28 -2.26
N THR A 130 14.30 -16.06 -1.74
CA THR A 130 15.26 -15.62 -0.73
C THR A 130 15.05 -16.41 0.56
N ARG A 131 16.08 -17.15 0.98
CA ARG A 131 16.09 -17.89 2.27
C ARG A 131 16.80 -17.14 3.38
N THR A 132 17.82 -16.37 3.01
CA THR A 132 18.62 -15.53 3.89
C THR A 132 18.65 -14.13 3.31
N LEU A 133 18.37 -13.12 4.13
CA LEU A 133 18.35 -11.72 3.72
C LEU A 133 19.75 -11.29 3.27
N PRO A 134 19.98 -10.99 1.98
CA PRO A 134 21.27 -10.50 1.50
C PRO A 134 21.57 -9.10 2.04
N GLN A 135 22.80 -8.62 1.88
CA GLN A 135 23.09 -7.19 2.04
C GLN A 135 22.36 -6.40 0.95
N LEU A 136 21.69 -5.30 1.31
CA LEU A 136 21.05 -4.43 0.33
C LEU A 136 22.05 -3.42 -0.24
N THR A 137 21.89 -3.08 -1.51
CA THR A 137 22.61 -2.03 -2.22
C THR A 137 21.61 -1.02 -2.77
N SER A 138 22.09 0.10 -3.30
CA SER A 138 21.24 1.09 -3.97
C SER A 138 20.51 0.54 -5.20
N ALA A 139 20.99 -0.56 -5.78
CA ALA A 139 20.39 -1.23 -6.93
C ALA A 139 19.46 -2.39 -6.54
N SER A 140 19.31 -2.71 -5.25
CA SER A 140 18.48 -3.82 -4.80
C SER A 140 17.04 -3.69 -5.27
N CYS A 141 16.49 -4.78 -5.78
CA CYS A 141 15.10 -4.88 -6.19
C CYS A 141 14.51 -6.23 -5.77
N VAL A 142 13.18 -6.35 -5.85
CA VAL A 142 12.47 -7.58 -5.51
C VAL A 142 11.74 -8.17 -6.73
N ILE A 143 11.82 -9.49 -6.86
CA ILE A 143 10.96 -10.28 -7.74
C ILE A 143 9.94 -10.98 -6.84
N ARG A 144 8.65 -10.85 -7.14
CA ARG A 144 7.58 -11.60 -6.47
C ARG A 144 7.09 -12.69 -7.42
N TYR A 145 6.90 -13.89 -6.88
CA TYR A 145 6.38 -15.02 -7.62
C TYR A 145 4.90 -15.26 -7.29
N ASP A 146 4.22 -16.01 -8.14
CA ASP A 146 2.78 -16.28 -8.02
C ASP A 146 2.43 -17.11 -6.78
N ASP A 147 3.38 -17.89 -6.25
CA ASP A 147 3.23 -18.65 -5.00
C ASP A 147 3.35 -17.79 -3.73
N GLY A 148 3.59 -16.48 -3.89
CA GLY A 148 3.76 -15.53 -2.80
C GLY A 148 5.20 -15.46 -2.25
N SER A 149 6.10 -16.33 -2.71
CA SER A 149 7.52 -16.22 -2.40
C SER A 149 8.16 -15.05 -3.17
N TRP A 150 9.33 -14.61 -2.71
CA TRP A 150 10.02 -13.47 -3.29
C TRP A 150 11.53 -13.66 -3.29
N GLN A 151 12.19 -12.99 -4.22
CA GLN A 151 13.63 -12.97 -4.39
C GLN A 151 14.14 -11.52 -4.35
N VAL A 152 15.05 -11.22 -3.44
CA VAL A 152 15.84 -9.99 -3.48
C VAL A 152 17.01 -10.20 -4.43
N VAL A 153 17.13 -9.31 -5.41
CA VAL A 153 18.20 -9.32 -6.41
C VAL A 153 19.01 -8.05 -6.24
N ASN A 154 20.34 -8.20 -6.26
CA ASN A 154 21.29 -7.09 -6.32
C ASN A 154 21.92 -7.08 -7.71
N PRO A 155 21.27 -6.47 -8.72
CA PRO A 155 21.87 -6.35 -10.03
C PRO A 155 23.17 -5.57 -9.92
N VAL A 156 24.23 -6.08 -10.57
CA VAL A 156 25.43 -5.29 -10.82
C VAL A 156 25.04 -4.30 -11.91
N THR A 157 24.82 -3.03 -11.56
CA THR A 157 24.65 -2.00 -12.59
C THR A 157 25.89 -2.00 -13.47
N PRO A 158 25.77 -2.11 -14.81
CA PRO A 158 26.87 -1.75 -15.67
C PRO A 158 27.16 -0.27 -15.41
N ILE A 159 28.38 0.02 -14.97
CA ILE A 159 28.86 1.39 -14.85
C ILE A 159 28.75 1.97 -16.26
N ALA A 160 27.88 2.96 -16.47
CA ALA A 160 27.86 3.68 -17.73
C ALA A 160 29.19 4.43 -17.84
N SER A 161 30.12 3.87 -18.61
CA SER A 161 31.34 4.56 -19.02
C SER A 161 30.92 5.72 -19.93
N GLU A 162 31.21 6.95 -19.51
CA GLU A 162 31.21 8.14 -20.37
C GLU A 162 32.21 8.01 -21.52
#